data_AF-A0A4U0EQX3-F1
#
_entry.id   AF-A0A4U0EQX3-F1
#
_cell.length_a   1.000
_cell.length_b   1.000
_cell.length_c   1.000
_cell.angle_alpha   90.00
_cell.angle_beta   90.00
_cell.angle_gamma   90.00
#
_symmetry.space_group_name_H-M   'P 1'
#
loop_
_entity.id
_entity.type
_entity.pdbx_description
1 polymer ?
#
loop_
_entity_poly.entity_id
_entity_poly.type
_entity_poly.pdbx_seq_one_letter_code
_entity_poly.pdbx_strand_id
1 'polypeptide(L)'
;MQNHLELVDNEFEAQFSNCTLDASLFNHEAHIRLAWIHVTKYGLNKALITIDSQLLSYVASLGVKDKYNKTVTIAAVKAVSHFISKSKSNNFKDFITEFPRLKTNFKELLAQHYSIDIFNSNIAKSSFLEPNLKPFA
;
A
#
# COMPACT_ATOMS: atom_id res chain seq x y z
N MET A 1 3.48 15.61 17.12
CA MET A 1 2.81 15.26 15.85
C MET A 1 2.47 13.79 15.96
N GLN A 2 1.19 13.43 15.89
CA GLN A 2 0.79 12.02 16.01
C GLN A 2 1.40 11.21 14.86
N ASN A 3 1.79 9.98 15.14
CA ASN A 3 2.35 9.06 14.16
C ASN A 3 1.40 7.88 14.02
N HIS A 4 1.13 7.43 12.78
CA HIS A 4 0.26 6.27 12.56
C HIS A 4 0.70 5.06 13.40
N LEU A 5 2.00 4.88 13.65
CA LEU A 5 2.60 3.82 14.47
C LEU A 5 2.19 3.81 15.96
N GLU A 6 1.50 4.85 16.44
CA GLU A 6 0.94 4.93 17.78
C GLU A 6 -0.40 4.17 17.89
N LEU A 7 -1.14 4.07 16.78
CA LEU A 7 -2.36 3.27 16.72
C LEU A 7 -2.02 1.78 16.63
N VAL A 8 -2.84 0.94 17.27
CA VAL A 8 -2.75 -0.52 17.05
C VAL A 8 -3.31 -0.89 15.67
N ASP A 9 -2.85 -2.00 15.08
CA ASP A 9 -3.17 -2.34 13.68
C ASP A 9 -4.68 -2.42 13.39
N ASN A 10 -5.46 -3.05 14.29
CA ASN A 10 -6.91 -3.14 14.15
C ASN A 10 -7.60 -1.77 14.24
N GLU A 11 -7.07 -0.86 15.05
CA GLU A 11 -7.62 0.49 15.19
C GLU A 11 -7.29 1.33 13.96
N PHE A 12 -6.04 1.28 13.49
CA PHE A 12 -5.61 1.95 12.27
C PHE A 12 -6.44 1.48 11.07
N GLU A 13 -6.61 0.17 10.88
CA GLU A 13 -7.43 -0.40 9.81
C GLU A 13 -8.90 0.02 9.94
N ALA A 14 -9.47 -0.02 11.15
CA ALA A 14 -10.87 0.37 11.39
C ALA A 14 -11.09 1.86 11.10
N GLN A 15 -10.22 2.74 11.58
CA GLN A 15 -10.30 4.18 11.30
C GLN A 15 -10.16 4.46 9.80
N PHE A 16 -9.27 3.74 9.11
CA PHE A 16 -9.11 3.85 7.66
C PHE A 16 -10.39 3.41 6.93
N SER A 17 -10.90 2.23 7.25
CA SER A 17 -12.11 1.66 6.64
C SER A 17 -13.36 2.51 6.89
N ASN A 18 -13.43 3.19 8.05
CA ASN A 18 -14.55 4.07 8.41
C ASN A 18 -14.36 5.52 7.93
N CYS A 19 -13.28 5.82 7.20
CA CYS A 19 -12.96 7.17 6.75
C CYS A 19 -12.81 8.20 7.89
N THR A 20 -12.37 7.75 9.06
CA THR A 20 -12.16 8.60 10.24
C THR A 20 -10.69 8.81 10.60
N LEU A 21 -9.76 8.11 9.93
CA LEU A 21 -8.32 8.33 10.11
C LEU A 21 -7.96 9.77 9.69
N ASP A 22 -7.25 10.49 10.56
CA ASP A 22 -6.71 11.81 10.24
C ASP A 22 -5.80 11.74 8.99
N ALA A 23 -6.12 12.58 7.99
CA ALA A 23 -5.40 12.62 6.72
C ALA A 23 -3.90 12.90 6.87
N SER A 24 -3.48 13.60 7.94
CA SER A 24 -2.07 13.87 8.24
C SER A 24 -1.29 12.60 8.62
N LEU A 25 -1.99 11.54 9.07
CA LEU A 25 -1.39 10.24 9.37
C LEU A 25 -1.22 9.37 8.13
N PHE A 26 -1.95 9.64 7.05
CA PHE A 26 -1.93 8.83 5.83
C PHE A 26 -0.83 9.26 4.85
N ASN A 27 0.40 8.88 5.18
CA ASN A 27 1.58 9.04 4.32
C ASN A 27 1.94 7.72 3.59
N HIS A 28 3.06 7.72 2.83
CA HIS A 28 3.52 6.53 2.10
C HIS A 28 3.77 5.31 3.01
N GLU A 29 4.40 5.51 4.17
CA GLU A 29 4.65 4.43 5.13
C GLU A 29 3.33 3.87 5.70
N ALA A 30 2.35 4.73 5.99
CA ALA A 30 1.02 4.32 6.41
C ALA A 30 0.29 3.50 5.34
N HIS A 31 0.46 3.82 4.06
CA HIS A 31 -0.06 3.00 2.96
C HIS A 31 0.60 1.62 2.92
N ILE A 32 1.93 1.53 3.04
CA ILE A 32 2.64 0.25 3.13
C ILE A 32 2.18 -0.54 4.37
N ARG A 33 1.92 0.12 5.49
CA ARG A 33 1.34 -0.49 6.68
C ARG A 33 -0.04 -1.07 6.42
N LEU A 34 -0.93 -0.31 5.77
CA LEU A 34 -2.25 -0.80 5.41
C LEU A 34 -2.15 -2.07 4.53
N ALA A 35 -1.27 -2.06 3.53
CA ALA A 35 -1.00 -3.23 2.71
C ALA A 35 -0.48 -4.42 3.53
N TRP A 36 0.44 -4.18 4.47
CA TRP A 36 0.96 -5.23 5.36
C TRP A 36 -0.16 -5.84 6.23
N ILE A 37 -0.99 -5.02 6.86
CA ILE A 37 -2.15 -5.48 7.67
C ILE A 37 -3.10 -6.32 6.82
N HIS A 38 -3.46 -5.85 5.63
CA HIS A 38 -4.39 -6.57 4.78
C HIS A 38 -3.82 -7.91 4.31
N VAL A 39 -2.53 -7.96 3.94
CA VAL A 39 -1.90 -9.21 3.50
C VAL A 39 -1.76 -10.20 4.65
N THR A 40 -1.32 -9.76 5.84
CA THR A 40 -1.16 -10.64 6.99
C THR A 40 -2.49 -11.16 7.52
N LYS A 41 -3.55 -10.33 7.52
CA LYS A 41 -4.87 -10.67 8.06
C LYS A 41 -5.75 -11.44 7.09
N TYR A 42 -5.69 -11.13 5.78
CA TYR A 42 -6.64 -11.65 4.80
C TYR A 42 -6.00 -12.49 3.68
N GLY A 43 -4.68 -12.49 3.56
CA GLY A 43 -3.95 -13.07 2.43
C GLY A 43 -4.04 -12.21 1.17
N LEU A 44 -3.13 -12.46 0.22
CA LEU A 44 -2.94 -11.62 -0.97
C LEU A 44 -4.22 -11.38 -1.79
N ASN A 45 -4.94 -12.44 -2.15
CA ASN A 45 -6.11 -12.33 -3.04
C ASN A 45 -7.21 -11.44 -2.45
N LYS A 46 -7.47 -11.55 -1.15
CA LYS A 46 -8.47 -10.74 -0.46
C LYS A 46 -7.93 -9.34 -0.15
N ALA A 47 -6.63 -9.21 0.15
CA ALA A 47 -5.97 -7.91 0.32
C ALA A 47 -6.12 -7.02 -0.91
N LEU A 48 -5.90 -7.57 -2.12
CA LEU A 48 -6.03 -6.84 -3.38
C LEU A 48 -7.42 -6.22 -3.60
N ILE A 49 -8.47 -6.91 -3.17
CA ILE A 49 -9.86 -6.44 -3.31
C ILE A 49 -10.20 -5.43 -2.21
N THR A 50 -9.86 -5.76 -0.98
CA THR A 50 -10.26 -4.98 0.20
C THR A 50 -9.56 -3.63 0.29
N ILE A 51 -8.28 -3.56 -0.09
CA ILE A 51 -7.53 -2.31 -0.02
C ILE A 51 -7.91 -1.33 -1.14
N ASP A 52 -8.22 -1.82 -2.35
CA ASP A 52 -8.68 -1.00 -3.49
C ASP A 52 -9.97 -0.27 -3.13
N SER A 53 -10.94 -0.99 -2.54
CA SER A 53 -12.21 -0.39 -2.13
C SER A 53 -12.07 0.56 -0.94
N GLN A 54 -11.28 0.21 0.08
CA GLN A 54 -11.06 1.07 1.24
C GLN A 54 -10.32 2.36 0.87
N LEU A 55 -9.24 2.28 0.08
CA LEU A 55 -8.50 3.46 -0.36
C LEU A 55 -9.36 4.39 -1.18
N LEU A 56 -10.13 3.86 -2.15
CA LEU A 56 -11.06 4.65 -2.95
C LEU A 56 -12.09 5.38 -2.09
N SER A 57 -12.64 4.71 -1.09
CA SER A 57 -13.62 5.30 -0.16
C SER A 57 -12.97 6.38 0.69
N TYR A 58 -11.78 6.10 1.23
CA TYR A 58 -11.01 7.04 2.04
C TYR A 58 -10.67 8.32 1.28
N VAL A 59 -10.02 8.21 0.11
CA VAL A 59 -9.67 9.40 -0.68
C VAL A 59 -10.88 10.16 -1.20
N ALA A 60 -12.01 9.48 -1.44
CA ALA A 60 -13.26 10.12 -1.83
C ALA A 60 -13.86 10.94 -0.68
N SER A 61 -13.85 10.41 0.56
CA SER A 61 -14.31 11.14 1.74
C SER A 61 -13.50 12.41 2.02
N LEU A 62 -12.21 12.40 1.65
CA LEU A 62 -11.32 13.56 1.75
C LEU A 62 -11.41 14.51 0.54
N GLY A 63 -12.23 14.21 -0.47
CA GLY A 63 -12.37 15.02 -1.68
C GLY A 63 -11.14 15.01 -2.62
N VAL A 64 -10.23 14.06 -2.45
CA VAL A 64 -8.95 13.95 -3.20
C VAL A 64 -8.86 12.63 -3.97
N LYS A 65 -9.97 12.22 -4.59
CA LYS A 65 -10.06 10.97 -5.36
C LYS A 65 -9.02 10.90 -6.48
N ASP A 66 -8.64 12.05 -7.02
CA ASP A 66 -7.58 12.22 -7.99
C ASP A 66 -6.18 11.89 -7.44
N LYS A 67 -5.97 11.67 -6.14
CA LYS A 67 -4.68 11.17 -5.65
C LYS A 67 -4.57 9.65 -5.70
N TYR A 68 -5.68 8.93 -5.88
CA TYR A 68 -5.66 7.48 -5.98
C TYR A 68 -5.00 7.02 -7.26
N ASN A 69 -4.13 6.02 -7.16
CA ASN A 69 -3.53 5.34 -8.30
C ASN A 69 -3.67 3.82 -8.11
N LYS A 70 -4.51 3.20 -8.93
CA LYS A 70 -4.84 1.78 -8.82
C LYS A 70 -3.63 0.88 -9.04
N THR A 71 -2.82 1.16 -10.05
CA THR A 71 -1.63 0.35 -10.34
C THR A 71 -0.61 0.42 -9.23
N VAL A 72 -0.30 1.60 -8.72
CA VAL A 72 0.65 1.77 -7.61
C VAL A 72 0.15 1.05 -6.35
N THR A 73 -1.15 1.15 -6.06
CA THR A 73 -1.77 0.46 -4.90
C THR A 73 -1.63 -1.06 -5.00
N ILE A 74 -2.03 -1.65 -6.13
CA ILE A 74 -1.93 -3.10 -6.34
C ILE A 74 -0.47 -3.56 -6.34
N ALA A 75 0.42 -2.80 -6.97
CA ALA A 75 1.85 -3.08 -6.98
C ALA A 75 2.46 -3.03 -5.56
N ALA A 76 2.04 -2.08 -4.71
CA ALA A 76 2.44 -2.02 -3.31
C ALA A 76 2.02 -3.29 -2.54
N VAL A 77 0.78 -3.74 -2.72
CA VAL A 77 0.27 -4.96 -2.07
C VAL A 77 1.03 -6.21 -2.53
N LYS A 78 1.25 -6.36 -3.84
CA LYS A 78 2.04 -7.47 -4.39
C LYS A 78 3.48 -7.44 -3.86
N ALA A 79 4.12 -6.27 -3.83
CA ALA A 79 5.47 -6.10 -3.29
C ALA A 79 5.51 -6.45 -1.79
N VAL A 80 4.60 -5.91 -0.98
CA VAL A 80 4.53 -6.20 0.46
C VAL A 80 4.31 -7.69 0.71
N SER A 81 3.43 -8.35 -0.03
CA SER A 81 3.23 -9.80 0.08
C SER A 81 4.48 -10.60 -0.23
N HIS A 82 5.25 -10.19 -1.24
CA HIS A 82 6.54 -10.80 -1.56
C HIS A 82 7.57 -10.63 -0.42
N PHE A 83 7.60 -9.48 0.24
CA PHE A 83 8.50 -9.28 1.37
C PHE A 83 8.06 -10.00 2.62
N ILE A 84 6.74 -10.08 2.88
CA ILE A 84 6.20 -10.84 4.01
C ILE A 84 6.64 -12.31 3.93
N SER A 85 6.63 -12.93 2.74
CA SER A 85 7.06 -14.33 2.57
C SER A 85 8.56 -14.55 2.82
N LYS A 86 9.37 -13.48 2.82
CA LYS A 86 10.81 -13.50 3.08
C LYS A 86 11.18 -12.98 4.47
N SER A 87 10.24 -12.34 5.16
CA SER A 87 10.39 -11.67 6.43
C SER A 87 10.56 -12.67 7.57
N LYS A 88 11.38 -12.32 8.56
CA LYS A 88 11.36 -12.97 9.89
C LYS A 88 10.58 -12.17 10.92
N SER A 89 10.27 -10.91 10.61
CA SER A 89 9.54 -9.98 11.46
C SER A 89 8.06 -10.36 11.59
N ASN A 90 7.50 -10.25 12.80
CA ASN A 90 6.09 -10.54 13.12
C ASN A 90 5.23 -9.29 13.36
N ASN A 91 5.81 -8.11 13.24
CA ASN A 91 5.13 -6.82 13.39
C ASN A 91 5.62 -5.84 12.32
N PHE A 92 4.81 -4.81 12.05
CA PHE A 92 5.10 -3.86 10.99
C PHE A 92 6.38 -3.06 11.19
N LYS A 93 6.72 -2.66 12.44
CA LYS A 93 7.89 -1.82 12.74
C LYS A 93 9.18 -2.54 12.40
N ASP A 94 9.28 -3.81 12.76
CA ASP A 94 10.45 -4.63 12.43
C ASP A 94 10.47 -4.96 10.94
N PHE A 95 9.30 -5.27 10.33
CA PHE A 95 9.19 -5.55 8.90
C PHE A 95 9.66 -4.38 8.02
N ILE A 96 9.24 -3.15 8.33
CA ILE A 96 9.63 -1.98 7.54
C ILE A 96 11.11 -1.61 7.75
N THR A 97 11.68 -2.00 8.89
CA THR A 97 13.12 -1.88 9.18
C THR A 97 13.94 -2.96 8.45
N GLU A 98 13.41 -4.17 8.33
CA GLU A 98 14.02 -5.29 7.58
C GLU A 98 14.05 -5.00 6.07
N PHE A 99 13.01 -4.36 5.53
CA PHE A 99 12.89 -4.03 4.11
C PHE A 99 12.69 -2.52 3.87
N PRO A 100 13.69 -1.68 4.19
CA PRO A 100 13.56 -0.21 4.16
C PRO A 100 13.26 0.33 2.77
N ARG A 101 13.63 -0.41 1.72
CA ARG A 101 13.32 -0.06 0.31
C ARG A 101 11.84 0.09 0.01
N LEU A 102 10.96 -0.57 0.76
CA LEU A 102 9.51 -0.37 0.65
C LEU A 102 9.09 1.05 1.04
N LYS A 103 9.84 1.69 1.95
CA LYS A 103 9.62 3.05 2.41
C LYS A 103 10.42 4.08 1.61
N THR A 104 11.71 3.86 1.40
CA THR A 104 12.63 4.90 0.91
C THR A 104 12.88 4.86 -0.59
N ASN A 105 12.82 3.69 -1.22
CA ASN A 105 13.19 3.48 -2.63
C ASN A 105 12.06 2.80 -3.42
N PHE A 106 10.81 3.07 -3.04
CA PHE A 106 9.65 2.38 -3.60
C PHE A 106 9.48 2.60 -5.11
N LYS A 107 9.78 3.81 -5.60
CA LYS A 107 9.74 4.11 -7.05
C LYS A 107 10.75 3.27 -7.83
N GLU A 108 11.99 3.19 -7.35
CA GLU A 108 13.04 2.37 -7.97
C GLU A 108 12.71 0.88 -7.91
N LEU A 109 12.08 0.44 -6.81
CA LEU A 109 11.58 -0.92 -6.67
C LEU A 109 10.54 -1.24 -7.74
N LEU A 110 9.54 -0.37 -7.95
CA LEU A 110 8.54 -0.56 -8.99
C LEU A 110 9.11 -0.42 -10.41
N ALA A 111 10.16 0.37 -10.62
CA ALA A 111 10.82 0.51 -11.92
C ALA A 111 11.48 -0.80 -12.41
N GLN A 112 11.72 -1.78 -11.52
CA GLN A 112 12.18 -3.12 -11.92
C GLN A 112 11.07 -3.96 -12.58
N HIS A 113 9.80 -3.57 -12.38
CA HIS A 113 8.62 -4.32 -12.81
C HIS A 113 7.89 -3.64 -13.98
N TYR A 114 8.02 -2.31 -14.09
CA TYR A 114 7.32 -1.51 -15.09
C TYR A 114 8.29 -0.71 -15.95
N SER A 115 8.10 -0.76 -17.28
CA SER A 115 8.88 0.03 -18.24
C SER A 115 8.32 1.44 -18.46
N ILE A 116 7.17 1.75 -17.87
CA ILE A 116 6.46 3.03 -18.01
C ILE A 116 6.41 3.74 -16.67
N ASP A 117 6.23 5.06 -16.70
CA ASP A 117 5.96 5.84 -15.49
C ASP A 117 4.51 5.63 -15.02
N ILE A 118 4.31 4.58 -14.22
CA ILE A 118 3.00 4.27 -13.61
C ILE A 118 2.55 5.32 -12.59
N PHE A 119 3.43 6.20 -12.10
CA PHE A 119 3.08 7.21 -11.10
C PHE A 119 2.36 8.39 -11.74
N ASN A 120 2.70 8.72 -13.00
CA ASN A 120 2.12 9.84 -13.75
C ASN A 120 1.19 9.41 -14.90
N SER A 121 0.97 8.10 -15.09
CA SER A 121 0.09 7.57 -16.14
C SER A 121 -1.39 7.58 -15.72
N ASN A 122 -2.23 8.27 -16.50
CA ASN A 122 -3.69 8.26 -16.31
C ASN A 122 -4.31 6.86 -16.43
N ILE A 123 -3.77 6.02 -17.31
CA ILE A 123 -4.26 4.64 -17.49
C ILE A 123 -3.88 3.81 -16.26
N ALA A 124 -2.64 3.93 -15.77
CA ALA A 124 -2.19 3.22 -14.56
C ALA A 124 -3.01 3.64 -13.31
N LYS A 125 -3.44 4.90 -13.30
CA LYS A 125 -4.23 5.48 -12.23
C LYS A 125 -5.65 4.91 -12.16
N SER A 126 -6.31 4.75 -13.31
CA SER A 126 -7.71 4.29 -13.40
C SER A 126 -7.85 2.77 -13.48
N SER A 127 -6.89 2.10 -14.11
CA SER A 127 -6.91 0.65 -14.37
C SER A 127 -5.60 0.02 -13.94
N PHE A 128 -5.68 -1.21 -13.43
CA PHE A 128 -4.47 -1.94 -13.08
C PHE A 128 -3.73 -2.36 -14.34
N LEU A 129 -2.44 -1.99 -14.42
CA LEU A 129 -1.52 -2.50 -15.42
C LEU A 129 -0.65 -3.59 -14.79
N GLU A 130 -0.64 -4.77 -15.42
CA GLU A 130 0.29 -5.83 -15.04
C GLU A 130 1.74 -5.41 -15.34
N PRO A 131 2.71 -5.85 -14.53
CA PRO A 131 4.11 -5.53 -14.75
C PRO A 131 4.60 -6.17 -16.06
N ASN A 132 5.28 -5.38 -16.88
CA ASN A 132 5.72 -5.78 -18.22
C ASN A 132 7.22 -6.08 -18.32
N LEU A 133 7.99 -5.84 -17.25
CA LEU A 133 9.41 -6.20 -17.19
C LEU A 133 9.65 -7.48 -16.39
N LYS A 134 9.14 -7.54 -15.15
CA LYS A 134 9.31 -8.68 -14.24
C LYS A 134 8.07 -8.85 -13.37
N PRO A 135 7.58 -10.09 -13.15
CA PRO A 135 6.51 -10.32 -12.19
C PRO A 135 6.96 -10.02 -10.76
N PHE A 136 6.00 -9.82 -9.88
CA PHE A 136 6.22 -9.89 -8.43
C PHE A 136 6.24 -11.38 -8.06
N ALA A 137 7.43 -11.97 -7.97
CA ALA A 137 7.65 -13.39 -7.63
C ALA A 137 8.34 -13.48 -6.28
#